data_AF-A0AAP5Z1C4-F1
#
_entry.id   AF-A0AAP5Z1C4-F1
#
_cell.length_a   1.000
_cell.length_b   1.000
_cell.length_c   1.000
_cell.angle_alpha   90.00
_cell.angle_beta   90.00
_cell.angle_gamma   90.00
#
_symmetry.space_group_name_H-M   'P 1'
#
loop_
_entity.id
_entity.type
_entity.pdbx_description
1 polymer ?
#
loop_
_entity_poly.entity_id
_entity_poly.type
_entity_poly.pdbx_seq_one_letter_code
_entity_poly.pdbx_strand_id
1 'polypeptide(L)'
;GLGGDEVDIAVDPIEGTRMTAMGQSNALAVLAAGEKGSFLKAPDMYMEKLVVGPGAKGVIDLEKPLKENLENVAGALNKTLDTLVVITLAKPRHDDVIAEMQSMGVRVFAVPDGDVAASILTCMPDSEVDLMYCIGGAPEGVVSAAVIRALDGDMHGRLLPRHEVKGDTEENRIYGAAELQRCEEMGVKANVVLKME
;
A
#
# COMPACT_ATOMS: atom_id res chain seq x y z
N GLY A 1 -11.50 24.48 -6.57
CA GLY A 1 -10.96 24.95 -7.86
C GLY A 1 -11.77 26.14 -8.37
N LEU A 2 -11.35 26.76 -9.47
CA LEU A 2 -12.02 27.92 -10.12
C LEU A 2 -13.13 27.51 -11.13
N GLY A 3 -13.41 26.22 -11.28
CA GLY A 3 -14.28 25.65 -12.32
C GLY A 3 -13.48 25.08 -13.51
N GLY A 4 -14.03 24.08 -14.21
CA GLY A 4 -13.35 23.36 -15.30
C GLY A 4 -13.86 21.93 -15.44
N ASP A 5 -13.04 21.05 -16.00
CA ASP A 5 -13.35 19.61 -16.10
C ASP A 5 -13.60 19.01 -14.72
N GLU A 6 -14.55 18.09 -14.64
CA GLU A 6 -14.80 17.35 -13.41
C GLU A 6 -13.68 16.32 -13.22
N VAL A 7 -12.95 16.47 -12.10
CA VAL A 7 -11.83 15.61 -11.73
C VAL A 7 -12.01 15.09 -10.31
N ASP A 8 -11.56 13.86 -10.08
CA ASP A 8 -11.36 13.35 -8.73
C ASP A 8 -10.00 13.83 -8.22
N ILE A 9 -9.96 14.27 -6.96
CA ILE A 9 -8.75 14.77 -6.33
C ILE A 9 -8.52 13.99 -5.03
N ALA A 10 -7.35 13.40 -4.89
CA ALA A 10 -6.85 12.82 -3.65
C ALA A 10 -5.68 13.67 -3.15
N VAL A 11 -5.71 14.06 -1.88
CA VAL A 11 -4.66 14.87 -1.26
C VAL A 11 -4.19 14.20 0.02
N ASP A 12 -2.88 14.23 0.22
CA ASP A 12 -2.24 14.04 1.51
C ASP A 12 -1.31 15.23 1.75
N PRO A 13 -1.79 16.28 2.43
CA PRO A 13 -1.02 17.51 2.59
C PRO A 13 0.33 17.31 3.28
N ILE A 14 0.42 16.33 4.19
CA ILE A 14 1.65 15.96 4.88
C ILE A 14 1.63 14.45 5.13
N GLU A 15 2.22 13.71 4.19
CA GLU A 15 2.59 12.33 4.41
C GLU A 15 3.76 12.31 5.42
N GLY A 16 3.57 11.60 6.53
CA GLY A 16 4.55 11.58 7.60
C GLY A 16 4.50 12.76 8.56
N THR A 17 3.32 13.17 9.03
CA THR A 17 3.14 14.24 10.04
C THR A 17 4.09 14.14 11.24
N ARG A 18 4.31 12.93 11.77
CA ARG A 18 5.29 12.66 12.84
C ARG A 18 6.73 12.95 12.39
N MET A 19 7.11 12.56 11.17
CA MET A 19 8.44 12.81 10.61
C MET A 19 8.69 14.31 10.48
N THR A 20 7.72 15.07 9.98
CA THR A 20 7.78 16.55 9.94
C THR A 20 7.95 17.14 11.34
N ALA A 21 7.13 16.71 12.30
CA ALA A 21 7.19 17.21 13.68
C ALA A 21 8.54 16.92 14.36
N MET A 22 9.21 15.83 13.98
CA MET A 22 10.50 15.43 14.54
C MET A 22 11.72 15.85 13.69
N GLY A 23 11.52 16.59 12.59
CA GLY A 23 12.61 16.98 11.68
C GLY A 23 13.31 15.80 11.00
N GLN A 24 12.58 14.70 10.78
CA GLN A 24 13.08 13.50 10.12
C GLN A 24 12.88 13.60 8.60
N SER A 25 13.71 12.87 7.85
CA SER A 25 13.61 12.76 6.39
C SER A 25 12.32 12.04 5.95
N ASN A 26 12.03 12.12 4.64
CA ASN A 26 10.98 11.38 3.92
C ASN A 26 9.53 11.83 4.17
N ALA A 27 9.30 12.95 4.86
CA ALA A 27 8.00 13.61 4.79
C ALA A 27 7.80 14.32 3.44
N LEU A 28 6.61 14.22 2.85
CA LEU A 28 6.26 14.88 1.59
C LEU A 28 4.81 15.36 1.58
N ALA A 29 4.49 16.27 0.66
CA ALA A 29 3.11 16.64 0.33
C ALA A 29 2.70 15.95 -0.97
N VAL A 30 1.50 15.37 -1.00
CA VAL A 30 1.01 14.57 -2.13
C VAL A 30 -0.33 15.08 -2.63
N LEU A 31 -0.45 15.13 -3.97
CA LEU A 31 -1.70 15.40 -4.66
C LEU A 31 -1.77 14.49 -5.90
N ALA A 32 -2.90 13.81 -6.07
CA ALA A 32 -3.25 13.08 -7.27
C ALA A 32 -4.56 13.64 -7.82
N ALA A 33 -4.62 13.79 -9.15
CA ALA A 33 -5.83 14.19 -9.86
C ALA A 33 -6.08 13.20 -11.01
N GLY A 34 -7.32 12.76 -11.15
CA GLY A 34 -7.76 11.82 -12.17
C GLY A 34 -9.12 12.20 -12.74
N GLU A 35 -9.57 11.45 -13.74
CA GLU A 35 -10.92 11.62 -14.30
C GLU A 35 -11.98 11.42 -13.20
N LYS A 36 -13.14 12.07 -13.34
CA LYS A 36 -14.24 11.87 -12.40
C LYS A 36 -14.61 10.39 -12.25
N GLY A 37 -14.59 9.89 -11.02
CA GLY A 37 -14.88 8.50 -10.70
C GLY A 37 -13.69 7.55 -10.88
N SER A 38 -12.50 8.03 -11.24
CA SER A 38 -11.32 7.17 -11.43
C SER A 38 -10.69 6.70 -10.13
N PHE A 39 -10.99 7.35 -9.00
CA PHE A 39 -10.42 6.97 -7.71
C PHE A 39 -11.40 6.12 -6.90
N LEU A 40 -10.87 5.07 -6.27
CA LEU A 40 -11.60 4.33 -5.26
C LEU A 40 -11.99 5.26 -4.12
N LYS A 41 -13.28 5.33 -3.81
CA LYS A 41 -13.80 6.03 -2.64
C LYS A 41 -13.60 5.15 -1.41
N ALA A 42 -12.36 5.05 -0.95
CA ALA A 42 -12.04 4.25 0.23
C ALA A 42 -12.39 5.02 1.52
N PRO A 43 -13.01 4.40 2.52
CA PRO A 43 -13.14 5.00 3.85
C PRO A 43 -11.78 5.06 4.55
N ASP A 44 -11.68 5.91 5.57
CA ASP A 44 -10.53 5.92 6.47
C ASP A 44 -10.53 4.63 7.32
N MET A 45 -9.70 3.68 6.89
CA MET A 45 -9.47 2.35 7.47
C MET A 45 -8.13 1.79 6.98
N TYR A 46 -7.79 0.56 7.36
CA TYR A 46 -6.58 -0.10 6.89
C TYR A 46 -6.76 -0.75 5.51
N MET A 47 -5.65 -0.83 4.77
CA MET A 47 -5.53 -1.54 3.50
C MET A 47 -4.21 -2.33 3.49
N GLU A 48 -4.28 -3.63 3.24
CA GLU A 48 -3.15 -4.45 2.80
C GLU A 48 -2.81 -4.07 1.36
N LYS A 49 -1.52 -3.86 1.08
CA LYS A 49 -0.99 -3.33 -0.18
C LYS A 49 0.15 -4.22 -0.65
N LEU A 50 0.10 -4.63 -1.91
CA LEU A 50 1.20 -5.28 -2.62
C LEU A 50 1.47 -4.47 -3.88
N VAL A 51 2.67 -3.90 -3.99
CA VAL A 51 3.03 -2.96 -5.06
C VAL A 51 4.34 -3.36 -5.71
N VAL A 52 4.40 -3.27 -7.03
CA VAL A 52 5.58 -3.54 -7.85
C VAL A 52 5.74 -2.51 -8.96
N GLY A 53 6.98 -2.34 -9.41
CA GLY A 53 7.29 -1.53 -10.59
C GLY A 53 7.01 -2.23 -11.93
N PRO A 54 7.28 -1.55 -13.05
CA PRO A 54 6.97 -2.05 -14.40
C PRO A 54 7.59 -3.41 -14.75
N GLY A 55 8.78 -3.70 -14.21
CA GLY A 55 9.49 -4.96 -14.45
C GLY A 55 8.79 -6.21 -13.90
N ALA A 56 7.84 -6.04 -12.97
CA ALA A 56 7.06 -7.13 -12.40
C ALA A 56 5.54 -6.88 -12.48
N LYS A 57 5.12 -5.99 -13.40
CA LYS A 57 3.70 -5.73 -13.64
C LYS A 57 2.97 -6.99 -14.10
N GLY A 58 1.81 -7.27 -13.51
CA GLY A 58 0.95 -8.40 -13.88
C GLY A 58 1.33 -9.75 -13.28
N VAL A 59 2.34 -9.83 -12.42
CA VAL A 59 2.76 -11.10 -11.77
C VAL A 59 2.40 -11.23 -10.30
N ILE A 60 1.71 -10.23 -9.73
CA ILE A 60 1.26 -10.21 -8.34
C ILE A 60 -0.21 -10.63 -8.19
N ASP A 61 -0.57 -11.23 -7.05
CA ASP A 61 -1.93 -11.62 -6.66
C ASP A 61 -2.08 -11.72 -5.13
N LEU A 62 -2.90 -10.85 -4.53
CA LEU A 62 -3.14 -10.87 -3.08
C LEU A 62 -4.04 -12.02 -2.63
N GLU A 63 -4.68 -12.76 -3.56
CA GLU A 63 -5.36 -14.01 -3.23
C GLU A 63 -4.38 -15.17 -3.00
N LYS A 64 -3.12 -14.99 -3.41
CA LYS A 64 -2.07 -16.00 -3.27
C LYS A 64 -1.20 -15.73 -2.03
N PRO A 65 -0.56 -16.77 -1.46
CA PRO A 65 0.39 -16.59 -0.37
C PRO A 65 1.50 -15.58 -0.72
N LEU A 66 1.97 -14.82 0.28
CA LEU A 66 3.03 -13.84 0.09
C LEU A 66 4.29 -14.47 -0.52
N LYS A 67 4.65 -15.68 -0.09
CA LYS A 67 5.76 -16.45 -0.65
C LYS A 67 5.67 -16.60 -2.18
N GLU A 68 4.50 -16.96 -2.71
CA GLU A 68 4.32 -17.17 -4.14
C GLU A 68 4.47 -15.84 -4.89
N ASN A 69 3.97 -14.73 -4.33
CA ASN A 69 4.20 -13.40 -4.88
C ASN A 69 5.68 -13.04 -4.94
N LEU A 70 6.44 -13.28 -3.87
CA LEU A 70 7.87 -13.01 -3.82
C LEU A 70 8.63 -13.82 -4.87
N GLU A 71 8.29 -15.11 -5.04
CA GLU A 71 8.88 -15.98 -6.06
C GLU A 71 8.54 -15.52 -7.48
N ASN A 72 7.29 -15.12 -7.74
CA ASN A 72 6.86 -14.60 -9.05
C ASN A 72 7.57 -13.29 -9.41
N VAL A 73 7.65 -12.35 -8.46
CA VAL A 73 8.34 -11.06 -8.66
C VAL A 73 9.83 -11.28 -8.87
N ALA A 74 10.48 -12.14 -8.07
CA ALA A 74 11.88 -12.49 -8.27
C ALA A 74 12.12 -13.08 -9.68
N GLY A 75 11.25 -13.99 -10.12
CA GLY A 75 11.28 -14.56 -11.47
C GLY A 75 11.16 -13.51 -12.57
N ALA A 76 10.19 -12.59 -12.46
CA ALA A 76 10.00 -11.50 -13.43
C ALA A 76 11.21 -10.56 -13.53
N LEU A 77 11.85 -10.28 -12.39
CA LEU A 77 13.02 -9.41 -12.30
C LEU A 77 14.36 -10.14 -12.57
N ASN A 78 14.34 -11.44 -12.86
CA ASN A 78 15.52 -12.31 -12.98
C ASN A 78 16.45 -12.23 -11.74
N LYS A 79 15.83 -12.16 -10.55
CA LYS A 79 16.48 -12.15 -9.24
C LYS A 79 16.23 -13.46 -8.50
N THR A 80 17.05 -13.70 -7.50
CA THR A 80 16.80 -14.73 -6.47
C THR A 80 16.15 -14.10 -5.24
N LEU A 81 15.49 -14.89 -4.39
CA LEU A 81 14.87 -14.36 -3.17
C LEU A 81 15.87 -13.63 -2.26
N ASP A 82 17.13 -14.08 -2.18
CA ASP A 82 18.18 -13.46 -1.36
C ASP A 82 18.74 -12.12 -1.91
N THR A 83 18.37 -11.79 -3.14
CA THR A 83 18.69 -10.51 -3.81
C THR A 83 17.47 -9.62 -4.00
N LEU A 84 16.28 -10.12 -3.65
CA LEU A 84 15.03 -9.37 -3.69
C LEU A 84 14.93 -8.44 -2.47
N VAL A 85 14.51 -7.20 -2.70
CA VAL A 85 14.33 -6.19 -1.65
C VAL A 85 12.86 -5.81 -1.51
N VAL A 86 12.28 -6.10 -0.35
CA VAL A 86 10.92 -5.68 0.02
C VAL A 86 10.98 -4.48 0.95
N ILE A 87 10.23 -3.42 0.66
CA ILE A 87 9.99 -2.33 1.60
C ILE A 87 8.65 -2.51 2.34
N THR A 88 8.62 -2.19 3.63
CA THR A 88 7.43 -2.27 4.48
C THR A 88 7.45 -1.25 5.60
N LEU A 89 6.37 -1.14 6.40
CA LEU A 89 6.34 -0.28 7.58
C LEU A 89 6.81 -1.03 8.83
N ALA A 90 7.70 -0.43 9.61
CA ALA A 90 8.14 -0.92 10.92
C ALA A 90 7.04 -0.69 11.98
N LYS A 91 6.07 -1.60 12.04
CA LYS A 91 4.93 -1.56 12.96
C LYS A 91 4.72 -2.97 13.54
N PRO A 92 4.26 -3.11 14.79
CA PRO A 92 4.06 -4.43 15.41
C PRO A 92 3.21 -5.43 14.60
N ARG A 93 2.23 -4.91 13.86
CA ARG A 93 1.38 -5.71 12.94
C ARG A 93 2.13 -6.35 11.76
N HIS A 94 3.39 -5.98 11.54
CA HIS A 94 4.23 -6.54 10.48
C HIS A 94 5.40 -7.36 11.02
N ASP A 95 5.54 -7.54 12.34
CA ASP A 95 6.70 -8.25 12.89
C ASP A 95 6.77 -9.70 12.37
N ASP A 96 5.63 -10.39 12.34
CA ASP A 96 5.53 -11.78 11.85
C ASP A 96 5.86 -11.90 10.36
N VAL A 97 5.32 -11.00 9.54
CA VAL A 97 5.55 -11.04 8.08
C VAL A 97 6.97 -10.58 7.71
N ILE A 98 7.57 -9.67 8.48
CA ILE A 98 8.99 -9.31 8.34
C ILE A 98 9.85 -10.55 8.63
N ALA A 99 9.57 -11.26 9.72
CA ALA A 99 10.30 -12.48 10.07
C ALA A 99 10.11 -13.59 9.01
N GLU A 100 8.89 -13.75 8.48
CA GLU A 100 8.58 -14.67 7.40
C GLU A 100 9.43 -14.36 6.15
N MET A 101 9.41 -13.11 5.66
CA MET A 101 10.20 -12.69 4.50
C MET A 101 11.71 -12.90 4.73
N GLN A 102 12.22 -12.51 5.89
CA GLN A 102 13.64 -12.70 6.24
C GLN A 102 14.02 -14.19 6.30
N SER A 103 13.13 -15.06 6.76
CA SER A 103 13.37 -16.50 6.79
C SER A 103 13.50 -17.13 5.40
N MET A 104 12.93 -16.48 4.38
CA MET A 104 13.05 -16.84 2.96
C MET A 104 14.33 -16.27 2.31
N GLY A 105 15.11 -15.47 3.03
CA GLY A 105 16.32 -14.80 2.54
C GLY A 105 16.09 -13.39 1.98
N VAL A 106 14.84 -12.94 1.89
CA VAL A 106 14.49 -11.62 1.33
C VAL A 106 15.05 -10.50 2.20
N ARG A 107 15.59 -9.46 1.57
CA ARG A 107 16.04 -8.25 2.26
C ARG A 107 14.84 -7.37 2.55
N VAL A 108 14.62 -7.02 3.81
CA VAL A 108 13.46 -6.23 4.23
C VAL A 108 13.89 -4.85 4.71
N PHE A 109 13.43 -3.81 4.03
CA PHE A 109 13.58 -2.42 4.46
C PHE A 109 12.32 -2.01 5.23
N ALA A 110 12.40 -2.03 6.56
CA ALA A 110 11.30 -1.61 7.42
C ALA A 110 11.43 -0.12 7.78
N VAL A 111 10.59 0.74 7.18
CA VAL A 111 10.60 2.20 7.39
C VAL A 111 9.59 2.62 8.46
N PRO A 112 9.87 3.66 9.27
CA PRO A 112 9.00 4.01 10.39
C PRO A 112 7.60 4.49 9.96
N ASP A 113 7.53 5.26 8.88
CA ASP A 113 6.31 5.85 8.31
C ASP A 113 6.53 6.10 6.80
N GLY A 114 5.44 6.40 6.10
CA GLY A 114 5.44 6.87 4.73
C GLY A 114 5.39 5.76 3.67
N ASP A 115 4.24 5.08 3.56
CA ASP A 115 4.05 4.03 2.57
C ASP A 115 3.73 4.56 1.16
N VAL A 116 3.32 5.82 1.01
CA VAL A 116 3.19 6.46 -0.31
C VAL A 116 4.58 6.64 -0.92
N ALA A 117 5.51 7.25 -0.19
CA ALA A 117 6.90 7.36 -0.63
C ALA A 117 7.53 5.99 -0.91
N ALA A 118 7.32 5.02 -0.02
CA ALA A 118 7.84 3.67 -0.18
C ALA A 118 7.30 2.97 -1.44
N SER A 119 6.02 3.16 -1.78
CA SER A 119 5.44 2.58 -2.99
C SER A 119 6.12 3.08 -4.26
N ILE A 120 6.44 4.38 -4.33
CA ILE A 120 7.08 5.01 -5.49
C ILE A 120 8.48 4.43 -5.74
N LEU A 121 9.21 4.05 -4.68
CA LEU A 121 10.55 3.48 -4.79
C LEU A 121 10.58 2.19 -5.62
N THR A 122 9.49 1.42 -5.65
CA THR A 122 9.37 0.21 -6.50
C THR A 122 9.50 0.51 -8.00
N CYS A 123 9.28 1.75 -8.41
CA CYS A 123 9.33 2.21 -9.79
C CYS A 123 10.58 3.07 -10.10
N MET A 124 11.44 3.35 -9.12
CA MET A 124 12.59 4.23 -9.29
C MET A 124 13.84 3.43 -9.74
N PRO A 125 14.46 3.75 -10.88
CA PRO A 125 15.60 2.98 -11.42
C PRO A 125 16.82 2.91 -10.49
N ASP A 126 17.06 3.97 -9.71
CA ASP A 126 18.19 4.05 -8.78
C ASP A 126 17.84 3.52 -7.38
N SER A 127 16.61 3.04 -7.17
CA SER A 127 16.23 2.40 -5.91
C SER A 127 16.59 0.92 -5.94
N GLU A 128 17.02 0.39 -4.80
CA GLU A 128 17.21 -1.05 -4.62
C GLU A 128 15.88 -1.78 -4.34
N VAL A 129 14.79 -1.07 -4.08
CA VAL A 129 13.48 -1.63 -3.71
C VAL A 129 12.80 -2.28 -4.92
N ASP A 130 12.48 -3.57 -4.82
CA ASP A 130 11.82 -4.34 -5.88
C ASP A 130 10.29 -4.33 -5.75
N LEU A 131 9.81 -4.43 -4.51
CA LEU A 131 8.38 -4.44 -4.21
C LEU A 131 8.09 -3.87 -2.81
N MET A 132 6.84 -3.50 -2.59
CA MET A 132 6.31 -3.13 -1.28
C MET A 132 5.22 -4.12 -0.87
N TYR A 133 5.29 -4.59 0.37
CA TYR A 133 4.19 -5.27 1.03
C TYR A 133 3.94 -4.59 2.39
N CYS A 134 2.74 -4.07 2.62
CA CYS A 134 2.40 -3.46 3.91
C CYS A 134 0.90 -3.40 4.17
N ILE A 135 0.53 -3.24 5.44
CA ILE A 135 -0.80 -2.81 5.87
C ILE A 135 -0.69 -1.36 6.35
N GLY A 136 -1.28 -0.44 5.58
CA GLY A 136 -1.25 1.00 5.80
C GLY A 136 -2.64 1.62 5.67
N GLY A 137 -2.73 2.95 5.63
CA GLY A 137 -4.01 3.62 5.47
C GLY A 137 -4.56 3.44 4.05
N ALA A 138 -5.87 3.25 3.94
CA ALA A 138 -6.55 3.09 2.65
C ALA A 138 -6.49 4.34 1.76
N PRO A 139 -6.65 5.58 2.27
CA PRO A 139 -6.49 6.79 1.46
C PRO A 139 -5.11 6.89 0.80
N GLU A 140 -4.04 6.58 1.54
CA GLU A 140 -2.67 6.52 1.04
C GLU A 140 -2.52 5.44 -0.03
N GLY A 141 -3.24 4.32 0.11
CA GLY A 141 -3.29 3.27 -0.90
C GLY A 141 -3.89 3.73 -2.23
N VAL A 142 -4.92 4.58 -2.19
CA VAL A 142 -5.53 5.17 -3.40
C VAL A 142 -4.54 6.11 -4.10
N VAL A 143 -3.81 6.91 -3.33
CA VAL A 143 -2.77 7.80 -3.84
C VAL A 143 -1.60 7.02 -4.45
N SER A 144 -1.14 5.96 -3.77
CA SER A 144 -0.15 5.02 -4.29
C SER A 144 -0.62 4.40 -5.61
N ALA A 145 -1.85 3.89 -5.69
CA ALA A 145 -2.38 3.31 -6.92
C ALA A 145 -2.38 4.31 -8.09
N ALA A 146 -2.73 5.57 -7.84
CA ALA A 146 -2.72 6.61 -8.87
C ALA A 146 -1.30 6.85 -9.45
N VAL A 147 -0.28 6.95 -8.59
CA VAL A 147 1.11 7.17 -9.05
C VAL A 147 1.72 5.90 -9.66
N ILE A 148 1.45 4.72 -9.11
CA ILE A 148 1.94 3.45 -9.64
C ILE A 148 1.37 3.18 -11.03
N ARG A 149 0.08 3.48 -11.24
CA ARG A 149 -0.53 3.46 -12.58
C ARG A 149 0.18 4.40 -13.55
N ALA A 150 0.47 5.63 -13.14
CA ALA A 150 1.16 6.60 -13.97
C ALA A 150 2.60 6.18 -14.33
N LEU A 151 3.24 5.40 -13.47
CA LEU A 151 4.59 4.86 -13.65
C LEU A 151 4.61 3.48 -14.34
N ASP A 152 3.46 2.98 -14.81
CA ASP A 152 3.30 1.68 -15.46
C ASP A 152 3.66 0.46 -14.57
N GLY A 153 3.52 0.60 -13.25
CA GLY A 153 3.64 -0.50 -12.29
C GLY A 153 2.33 -1.25 -12.08
N ASP A 154 2.28 -2.03 -11.00
CA ASP A 154 1.10 -2.79 -10.60
C ASP A 154 0.88 -2.75 -9.08
N MET A 155 -0.38 -2.76 -8.67
CA MET A 155 -0.78 -2.70 -7.26
C MET A 155 -2.06 -3.49 -7.03
N HIS A 156 -2.01 -4.35 -6.01
CA HIS A 156 -3.19 -4.94 -5.39
C HIS A 156 -3.40 -4.35 -3.99
N GLY A 157 -4.66 -4.13 -3.64
CA GLY A 157 -5.09 -3.67 -2.32
C GLY A 157 -6.17 -4.57 -1.72
N ARG A 158 -6.27 -4.67 -0.40
CA ARG A 158 -7.40 -5.31 0.30
C ARG A 158 -7.74 -4.49 1.54
N LEU A 159 -8.96 -3.98 1.62
CA LEU A 159 -9.43 -3.21 2.78
C LEU A 159 -9.64 -4.16 3.97
N LEU A 160 -9.04 -3.85 5.12
CA LEU A 160 -9.07 -4.67 6.32
C LEU A 160 -9.67 -3.89 7.50
N PRO A 161 -10.67 -4.44 8.20
CA PRO A 161 -11.24 -3.79 9.37
C PRO A 161 -10.25 -3.80 10.54
N ARG A 162 -10.35 -2.80 11.41
CA ARG A 162 -9.39 -2.55 12.50
C ARG A 162 -9.11 -3.75 13.39
N HIS A 163 -10.11 -4.56 13.72
CA HIS A 163 -9.93 -5.72 14.60
C HIS A 163 -9.08 -6.82 13.98
N GLU A 164 -9.00 -6.90 12.65
CA GLU A 164 -8.08 -7.82 11.96
C GLU A 164 -6.64 -7.29 11.98
N VAL A 165 -6.44 -5.97 12.07
CA VAL A 165 -5.12 -5.33 11.96
C VAL A 165 -4.50 -4.95 13.32
N LYS A 166 -5.33 -4.59 14.30
CA LYS A 166 -4.93 -4.11 15.63
C LYS A 166 -5.21 -5.12 16.75
N GLY A 167 -5.73 -6.29 16.39
CA GLY A 167 -6.12 -7.35 17.32
C GLY A 167 -7.59 -7.29 17.72
N ASP A 168 -8.14 -8.45 18.09
CA ASP A 168 -9.57 -8.67 18.31
C ASP A 168 -10.03 -8.28 19.74
N THR A 169 -9.84 -7.01 20.09
CA THR A 169 -10.38 -6.42 21.32
C THR A 169 -11.81 -5.92 21.11
N GLU A 170 -12.59 -5.78 22.18
CA GLU A 170 -13.94 -5.20 22.09
C GLU A 170 -13.94 -3.81 21.45
N GLU A 171 -12.99 -2.96 21.85
CA GLU A 171 -12.81 -1.63 21.28
C GLU A 171 -12.54 -1.69 19.76
N ASN A 172 -11.61 -2.55 19.32
CA ASN A 172 -11.30 -2.66 17.89
C ASN A 172 -12.45 -3.27 17.08
N ARG A 173 -13.26 -4.15 17.68
CA ARG A 173 -14.49 -4.66 17.04
C ARG A 173 -15.51 -3.57 16.81
N ILE A 174 -15.69 -2.65 17.77
CA ILE A 174 -16.58 -1.49 17.61
C ILE A 174 -16.11 -0.60 16.46
N TYR A 175 -14.83 -0.23 16.43
CA TYR A 175 -14.28 0.58 15.35
C TYR A 175 -14.34 -0.13 13.99
N GLY A 176 -13.99 -1.42 13.96
CA GLY A 176 -14.05 -2.22 12.74
C GLY A 176 -15.47 -2.39 12.21
N ALA A 177 -16.48 -2.56 13.07
CA ALA A 177 -17.88 -2.59 12.66
C ALA A 177 -18.31 -1.26 12.04
N ALA A 178 -17.88 -0.13 12.61
CA ALA A 178 -18.14 1.20 12.05
C ALA A 178 -17.42 1.42 10.69
N GLU A 179 -16.20 0.90 10.53
CA GLU A 179 -15.48 0.90 9.24
C GLU A 179 -16.23 0.09 8.17
N LEU A 180 -16.69 -1.12 8.52
CA LEU A 180 -17.47 -1.98 7.62
C LEU A 180 -18.80 -1.35 7.22
N GLN A 181 -19.49 -0.71 8.15
CA GLN A 181 -20.72 0.04 7.83
C GLN A 181 -20.44 1.17 6.82
N ARG A 182 -19.33 1.93 6.99
CA ARG A 182 -18.94 2.97 6.02
C ARG A 182 -18.64 2.37 4.65
N CYS A 183 -17.98 1.21 4.59
CA CYS A 183 -17.77 0.48 3.33
C CYS A 183 -19.11 0.20 2.61
N GLU A 184 -20.11 -0.32 3.33
CA GLU A 184 -21.44 -0.61 2.77
C GLU A 184 -22.14 0.66 2.26
N GLU A 185 -22.13 1.74 3.04
CA GLU A 185 -22.71 3.04 2.67
C GLU A 185 -22.04 3.64 1.42
N MET A 186 -20.74 3.39 1.24
CA MET A 186 -19.95 3.85 0.09
C MET A 186 -20.00 2.87 -1.10
N GLY A 187 -20.65 1.71 -0.97
CA GLY A 187 -20.71 0.68 -2.01
C GLY A 187 -19.39 -0.05 -2.26
N VAL A 188 -18.48 -0.06 -1.29
CA VAL A 188 -17.18 -0.74 -1.37
C VAL A 188 -17.21 -1.99 -0.50
N LYS A 189 -16.61 -3.08 -0.95
CA LYS A 189 -16.50 -4.32 -0.15
C LYS A 189 -15.15 -4.38 0.55
N ALA A 190 -15.16 -4.67 1.85
CA ALA A 190 -13.95 -5.03 2.59
C ALA A 190 -13.57 -6.50 2.33
N ASN A 191 -12.33 -6.88 2.66
CA ASN A 191 -11.80 -8.24 2.58
C ASN A 191 -11.85 -8.87 1.17
N VAL A 192 -11.92 -8.05 0.12
CA VAL A 192 -11.77 -8.48 -1.27
C VAL A 192 -10.52 -7.85 -1.88
N VAL A 193 -9.87 -8.56 -2.80
CA VAL A 193 -8.74 -8.00 -3.54
C VAL A 193 -9.24 -7.00 -4.57
N LEU A 194 -8.69 -5.80 -4.47
CA LEU A 194 -8.85 -4.68 -5.39
C LEU A 194 -7.62 -4.65 -6.28
N LYS A 195 -7.83 -4.54 -7.59
CA LYS A 195 -6.77 -4.45 -8.59
C LYS A 195 -6.82 -3.08 -9.25
N MET A 196 -5.67 -2.59 -9.70
CA MET A 196 -5.62 -1.42 -10.57
C MET A 196 -6.19 -1.77 -11.95
N GLU A 197 -7.28 -1.10 -12.36
CA GLU A 197 -7.89 -1.16 -13.70
C GLU A 197 -7.68 0.16 -14.48
#